data_AF-A0A2V5NNP6-F1
#
_entry.id   AF-A0A2V5NNP6-F1
#
_cell.length_a   1.000
_cell.length_b   1.000
_cell.length_c   1.000
_cell.angle_alpha   90.00
_cell.angle_beta   90.00
_cell.angle_gamma   90.00
#
_symmetry.space_group_name_H-M   'P 1'
#
loop_
_entity.id
_entity.type
_entity.pdbx_description
1 polymer ?
#
loop_
_entity_poly.entity_id
_entity_poly.type
_entity_poly.pdbx_seq_one_letter_code
_entity_poly.pdbx_strand_id
1 'polypeptide(L)'
;MPALSKEDKLRLLTTMLESRHADLREQNLNRQGKGHFHVSGMGHEALAAVSIQTEPDDYIVPYYRDRGLILGRGMTTRQLGLEYFAKRNTGSGGRQMPSHYSNADLHIWSVPTPTGSQLLPACGIAWGIKLDGKRNLV
;
A
#
# COMPACT_ATOMS: atom_id res chain seq x y z
N MET A 1 1.88 -24.30 -6.01
CA MET A 1 1.84 -23.02 -6.75
C MET A 1 2.66 -23.18 -8.02
N PRO A 2 2.21 -22.66 -9.17
CA PRO A 2 3.02 -22.65 -10.38
C PRO A 2 4.33 -21.88 -10.13
N ALA A 3 5.40 -22.26 -10.82
CA ALA A 3 6.67 -21.55 -10.72
C ALA A 3 6.53 -20.13 -11.31
N LEU A 4 7.04 -19.12 -10.59
CA LEU A 4 7.01 -17.74 -11.08
C LEU A 4 7.86 -17.57 -12.34
N SER A 5 7.33 -16.80 -13.29
CA SER A 5 8.06 -16.40 -14.49
C SER A 5 9.32 -15.59 -14.11
N LYS A 6 10.29 -15.50 -15.03
CA LYS A 6 11.48 -14.67 -14.83
C LYS A 6 11.09 -13.19 -14.65
N GLU A 7 10.08 -12.75 -15.39
CA GLU A 7 9.55 -11.39 -15.33
C GLU A 7 8.92 -11.08 -13.97
N ASP A 8 8.07 -11.97 -13.45
CA ASP A 8 7.46 -11.78 -12.13
C ASP A 8 8.49 -11.77 -11.01
N LYS A 9 9.51 -12.64 -11.09
CA LYS A 9 10.62 -12.64 -10.12
C LYS A 9 11.35 -11.30 -10.12
N LEU A 10 11.66 -10.78 -11.32
CA LEU A 10 12.34 -9.49 -11.44
C LEU A 10 11.46 -8.35 -10.92
N ARG A 11 10.18 -8.33 -11.32
CA ARG A 11 9.21 -7.33 -10.86
C ARG A 11 9.09 -7.31 -9.34
N LEU A 12 8.88 -8.47 -8.72
CA LEU A 12 8.80 -8.59 -7.26
C LEU A 12 10.09 -8.13 -6.58
N LEU A 13 11.25 -8.54 -7.09
CA LEU A 13 12.54 -8.12 -6.54
C LEU A 13 12.71 -6.60 -6.61
N THR A 14 12.39 -5.99 -7.76
CA THR A 14 12.48 -4.55 -7.94
C THR A 14 11.51 -3.81 -7.02
N THR A 15 10.26 -4.28 -6.88
CA THR A 15 9.29 -3.70 -5.93
C THR A 15 9.77 -3.80 -4.47
N MET A 16 10.34 -4.94 -4.07
CA MET A 16 10.91 -5.11 -2.73
C MET A 16 12.08 -4.16 -2.46
N LEU A 17 12.99 -4.01 -3.43
CA LEU A 17 14.11 -3.08 -3.33
C LEU A 17 13.64 -1.63 -3.31
N GLU A 18 12.68 -1.25 -4.15
CA GLU A 18 12.08 0.09 -4.16
C GLU A 18 11.44 0.42 -2.82
N SER A 19 10.66 -0.52 -2.26
CA SER A 19 10.08 -0.41 -0.91
C SER A 19 11.17 -0.12 0.14
N ARG A 20 12.24 -0.93 0.18
CA ARG A 20 13.33 -0.79 1.15
C ARG A 20 14.07 0.54 1.01
N HIS A 21 14.45 0.92 -0.22
CA HIS A 21 15.26 2.11 -0.44
C HIS A 21 14.45 3.41 -0.23
N ALA A 22 13.18 3.44 -0.62
CA ALA A 22 12.31 4.58 -0.36
C ALA A 22 12.04 4.76 1.14
N ASP A 23 11.82 3.66 1.88
CA ASP A 23 11.66 3.67 3.34
C ASP A 23 12.89 4.25 4.05
N LEU A 24 14.10 3.77 3.69
CA LEU A 24 15.35 4.30 4.22
C LEU A 24 15.54 5.79 3.88
N ARG A 25 15.07 6.24 2.72
CA ARG A 25 15.14 7.66 2.34
C ARG A 25 14.23 8.52 3.23
N GLU A 26 13.01 8.08 3.46
CA GLU A 26 12.06 8.75 4.36
C GLU A 26 12.55 8.75 5.81
N GLN A 27 13.16 7.66 6.28
CA GLN A 27 13.79 7.59 7.59
C GLN A 27 14.88 8.67 7.73
N ASN A 28 15.77 8.77 6.75
CA ASN A 28 16.84 9.77 6.74
C ASN A 28 16.28 11.21 6.71
N LEU A 29 15.22 11.46 5.93
CA LEU A 29 14.57 12.77 5.87
C LEU A 29 13.90 13.13 7.20
N ASN A 30 13.23 12.19 7.86
CA ASN A 30 12.61 12.42 9.15
C ASN A 30 13.67 12.76 10.21
N ARG A 31 14.79 12.04 10.24
CA ARG A 31 15.93 12.34 11.13
C ARG A 31 16.58 13.70 10.88
N GLN A 32 16.43 14.25 9.68
CA GLN A 32 16.86 15.60 9.32
C GLN A 32 15.81 16.68 9.63
N GLY A 33 14.67 16.33 10.23
CA GLY A 33 13.55 17.25 10.45
C GLY A 33 12.81 17.66 9.18
N LYS A 34 13.02 16.95 8.06
CA LYS A 34 12.41 17.27 6.76
C LYS A 34 11.09 16.55 6.51
N GLY A 35 10.68 15.64 7.38
CA GLY A 35 9.39 14.96 7.30
C GLY A 35 8.73 14.84 8.68
N HIS A 36 7.41 14.80 8.70
CA HIS A 36 6.61 14.95 9.91
C HIS A 36 6.61 13.71 10.80
N PHE A 37 6.52 12.53 10.20
CA PHE A 37 6.48 11.24 10.89
C PHE A 37 6.96 10.16 9.92
N HIS A 38 7.51 9.07 10.44
CA HIS A 38 7.93 7.95 9.61
C HIS A 38 7.66 6.63 10.34
N VAL A 39 6.93 5.74 9.69
CA VAL A 39 6.70 4.38 10.15
C VAL A 39 7.24 3.43 9.10
N SER A 40 8.28 2.71 9.48
CA SER A 40 9.01 1.86 8.56
C SER A 40 8.22 0.60 8.16
N GLY A 41 8.24 0.25 6.88
CA GLY A 41 7.79 -1.05 6.35
C GLY A 41 8.90 -2.10 6.30
N MET A 42 10.09 -1.82 6.85
CA MET A 42 11.26 -2.69 6.74
C MET A 42 10.97 -4.09 7.29
N GLY A 43 11.32 -5.12 6.50
CA GLY A 43 11.11 -6.52 6.80
C GLY A 43 9.79 -7.08 6.26
N HIS A 44 8.89 -6.22 5.77
CA HIS A 44 7.60 -6.59 5.21
C HIS A 44 7.56 -6.45 3.67
N GLU A 45 8.70 -6.26 3.00
CA GLU A 45 8.77 -6.01 1.55
C GLU A 45 8.14 -7.14 0.73
N ALA A 46 8.28 -8.39 1.21
CA ALA A 46 7.75 -9.57 0.54
C ALA A 46 6.22 -9.58 0.41
N LEU A 47 5.50 -8.69 1.12
CA LEU A 47 4.06 -8.48 0.89
C LEU A 47 3.73 -8.01 -0.53
N ALA A 48 4.73 -7.52 -1.29
CA ALA A 48 4.61 -7.31 -2.73
C ALA A 48 4.12 -8.57 -3.48
N ALA A 49 4.41 -9.78 -2.97
CA ALA A 49 3.94 -11.03 -3.57
C ALA A 49 2.41 -11.17 -3.56
N VAL A 50 1.71 -10.52 -2.63
CA VAL A 50 0.23 -10.54 -2.59
C VAL A 50 -0.33 -9.77 -3.79
N SER A 51 0.32 -8.67 -4.19
CA SER A 51 -0.16 -7.84 -5.32
C SER A 51 -0.26 -8.57 -6.66
N ILE A 52 0.48 -9.67 -6.82
CA ILE A 52 0.51 -10.47 -8.05
C ILE A 52 -0.52 -11.61 -8.04
N GLN A 53 -1.24 -11.76 -6.93
CA GLN A 53 -2.32 -12.74 -6.74
C GLN A 53 -3.70 -12.06 -6.76
N THR A 54 -3.73 -10.73 -6.80
CA THR A 54 -4.96 -9.92 -6.81
C THR A 54 -5.26 -9.40 -8.21
N GLU A 55 -6.53 -9.34 -8.57
CA GLU A 55 -7.02 -8.72 -9.78
C GLU A 55 -7.17 -7.20 -9.60
N PRO A 56 -7.14 -6.39 -10.69
CA PRO A 56 -7.23 -4.92 -10.60
C PRO A 56 -8.46 -4.40 -9.84
N ASP A 57 -9.57 -5.11 -9.91
CA ASP A 57 -10.85 -4.73 -9.29
C ASP A 57 -11.04 -5.30 -7.86
N ASP A 58 -10.07 -6.07 -7.35
CA ASP A 58 -10.07 -6.47 -5.94
C ASP A 58 -9.88 -5.25 -5.02
N TYR A 59 -10.34 -5.30 -3.79
CA TYR A 59 -10.03 -4.26 -2.82
C TYR A 59 -8.81 -4.63 -2.00
N ILE A 60 -7.99 -3.64 -1.66
CA ILE A 60 -6.93 -3.78 -0.67
C ILE A 60 -7.31 -2.92 0.53
N VAL A 61 -7.37 -3.56 1.70
CA VAL A 61 -7.61 -2.91 2.99
C VAL A 61 -6.32 -3.00 3.82
N PRO A 62 -5.39 -2.03 3.68
CA PRO A 62 -4.01 -2.25 4.10
C PRO A 62 -3.76 -1.93 5.56
N TYR A 63 -2.61 -2.39 6.02
CA TYR A 63 -1.94 -2.00 7.24
C TYR A 63 -0.79 -1.02 6.95
N TYR A 64 -0.36 -0.25 7.95
CA TYR A 64 0.65 0.79 7.75
C TYR A 64 2.04 0.26 7.34
N ARG A 65 2.30 -1.05 7.47
CA ARG A 65 3.57 -1.67 7.01
C ARG A 65 3.51 -2.25 5.60
N ASP A 66 2.39 -2.11 4.90
CA ASP A 66 2.14 -2.81 3.63
C ASP A 66 2.73 -2.09 2.41
N ARG A 67 3.80 -1.30 2.58
CA ARG A 67 4.41 -0.51 1.50
C ARG A 67 4.72 -1.36 0.26
N GLY A 68 5.25 -2.56 0.45
CA GLY A 68 5.56 -3.49 -0.65
C GLY A 68 4.32 -3.94 -1.43
N LEU A 69 3.21 -4.22 -0.74
CA LEU A 69 1.92 -4.54 -1.36
C LEU A 69 1.38 -3.35 -2.16
N ILE A 70 1.44 -2.15 -1.58
CA ILE A 70 0.91 -0.92 -2.17
C ILE A 70 1.70 -0.50 -3.42
N LEU A 71 3.03 -0.62 -3.39
CA LEU A 71 3.88 -0.44 -4.56
C LEU A 71 3.56 -1.49 -5.64
N GLY A 72 3.43 -2.76 -5.24
CA GLY A 72 3.08 -3.85 -6.17
C GLY A 72 1.71 -3.68 -6.82
N ARG A 73 0.74 -3.07 -6.11
CA ARG A 73 -0.58 -2.71 -6.63
C ARG A 73 -0.54 -1.63 -7.70
N GLY A 74 0.48 -0.77 -7.69
CA GLY A 74 0.68 0.28 -8.67
C GLY A 74 0.75 1.70 -8.10
N MET A 75 0.72 1.90 -6.78
CA MET A 75 1.12 3.20 -6.25
C MET A 75 2.60 3.42 -6.50
N THR A 76 2.95 4.62 -6.95
CA THR A 76 4.33 4.99 -7.26
C THR A 76 5.06 5.52 -6.01
N THR A 77 6.38 5.36 -5.95
CA THR A 77 7.20 6.03 -4.92
C THR A 77 7.02 7.55 -4.93
N ARG A 78 6.70 8.15 -6.10
CA ARG A 78 6.36 9.58 -6.18
C ARG A 78 5.08 9.90 -5.42
N GLN A 79 4.01 9.12 -5.58
CA GLN A 79 2.76 9.31 -4.83
C GLN A 79 3.00 9.14 -3.32
N LEU A 80 3.72 8.09 -2.92
CA LEU A 80 4.07 7.87 -1.51
C LEU A 80 4.91 9.02 -0.94
N GLY A 81 5.85 9.56 -1.71
CA GLY A 81 6.63 10.74 -1.33
C GLY A 81 5.76 11.99 -1.16
N LEU A 82 4.78 12.21 -2.04
CA LEU A 82 3.83 13.31 -1.90
C LEU A 82 2.97 13.15 -0.63
N GLU A 83 2.54 11.93 -0.29
CA GLU A 83 1.83 11.63 0.96
C GLU A 83 2.73 11.89 2.17
N TYR A 84 3.98 11.43 2.13
CA TYR A 84 4.97 11.64 3.19
C TYR A 84 5.18 13.12 3.54
N PHE A 85 5.19 14.00 2.53
CA PHE A 85 5.33 15.45 2.70
C PHE A 85 4.00 16.22 2.78
N ALA A 86 2.87 15.52 2.96
CA ALA A 86 1.52 16.10 3.05
C ALA A 86 1.19 17.08 1.91
N LYS A 87 1.53 16.72 0.66
CA LYS A 87 1.26 17.56 -0.52
C LYS A 87 -0.19 17.41 -0.99
N ARG A 88 -0.65 18.43 -1.72
CA ARG A 88 -1.96 18.42 -2.41
C ARG A 88 -1.98 17.37 -3.51
N ASN A 89 -3.17 16.94 -3.93
CA ASN A 89 -3.40 15.94 -4.98
C ASN A 89 -2.84 14.54 -4.64
N THR A 90 -2.94 14.16 -3.37
CA THR A 90 -2.72 12.80 -2.85
C THR A 90 -4.06 12.19 -2.47
N GLY A 91 -4.13 10.86 -2.24
CA GLY A 91 -5.40 10.19 -1.90
C GLY A 91 -6.06 10.76 -0.63
N SER A 92 -5.27 11.22 0.33
CA SER A 92 -5.76 11.88 1.55
C SER A 92 -5.84 13.40 1.47
N GLY A 93 -5.33 14.01 0.39
CA GLY A 93 -5.14 15.46 0.28
C GLY A 93 -4.19 16.05 1.32
N GLY A 94 -3.27 15.23 1.88
CA GLY A 94 -2.32 15.62 2.92
C GLY A 94 -2.90 15.68 4.34
N ARG A 95 -4.09 15.10 4.56
CA ARG A 95 -4.77 15.09 5.87
C ARG A 95 -4.39 13.89 6.74
N GLN A 96 -3.83 12.85 6.14
CA GLN A 96 -3.42 11.63 6.83
C GLN A 96 -1.93 11.67 7.14
N MET A 97 -1.54 10.91 8.17
CA MET A 97 -0.12 10.68 8.46
C MET A 97 0.54 9.83 7.35
N PRO A 98 1.86 9.93 7.18
CA PRO A 98 2.60 9.00 6.32
C PRO A 98 2.33 7.53 6.69
N SER A 99 2.37 6.65 5.70
CA SER A 99 2.01 5.22 5.82
C SER A 99 0.51 4.93 6.04
N HIS A 100 -0.36 5.93 5.97
CA HIS A 100 -1.81 5.73 5.84
C HIS A 100 -2.23 5.76 4.37
N TYR A 101 -1.94 4.68 3.66
CA TYR A 101 -2.16 4.58 2.22
C TYR A 101 -3.64 4.77 1.86
N SER A 102 -3.90 5.41 0.72
CA SER A 102 -5.24 5.50 0.13
C SER A 102 -5.15 5.79 -1.36
N ASN A 103 -5.91 5.07 -2.18
CA ASN A 103 -6.02 5.36 -3.60
C ASN A 103 -7.29 4.70 -4.17
N ALA A 104 -8.29 5.52 -4.51
CA ALA A 104 -9.57 5.02 -5.00
C ALA A 104 -9.45 4.31 -6.37
N ASP A 105 -8.63 4.86 -7.28
CA ASP A 105 -8.43 4.31 -8.63
C ASP A 105 -7.76 2.92 -8.62
N LEU A 106 -7.02 2.61 -7.54
CA LEU A 106 -6.36 1.32 -7.34
C LEU A 106 -7.11 0.41 -6.33
N HIS A 107 -8.32 0.79 -5.94
CA HIS A 107 -9.14 0.09 -4.93
C HIS A 107 -8.40 -0.10 -3.59
N ILE A 108 -7.58 0.88 -3.20
CA ILE A 108 -6.85 0.90 -1.92
C ILE A 108 -7.67 1.72 -0.93
N TRP A 109 -8.24 1.04 0.06
CA TRP A 109 -9.02 1.66 1.12
C TRP A 109 -8.13 2.47 2.07
N SER A 110 -8.66 3.58 2.59
CA SER A 110 -7.88 4.49 3.45
C SER A 110 -7.58 3.87 4.81
N VAL A 111 -6.29 3.70 5.10
CA VAL A 111 -5.85 3.11 6.38
C VAL A 111 -6.22 4.01 7.58
N PRO A 112 -6.87 3.46 8.62
CA PRO A 112 -7.13 4.14 9.88
C PRO A 112 -6.00 3.91 10.89
N THR A 113 -5.78 4.86 11.80
CA THR A 113 -4.75 4.72 12.86
C THR A 113 -5.01 3.56 13.83
N PRO A 114 -6.26 3.33 14.33
CA PRO A 114 -6.51 2.25 15.28
C PRO A 114 -6.33 0.88 14.60
N THR A 115 -5.26 0.18 14.96
CA THR A 115 -4.95 -1.16 14.41
C THR A 115 -6.14 -2.11 14.58
N GLY A 116 -6.51 -2.80 13.51
CA GLY A 116 -7.62 -3.76 13.49
C GLY A 116 -8.96 -3.14 13.12
N SER A 117 -9.11 -1.82 13.19
CA SER A 117 -10.37 -1.15 12.82
C SER A 117 -10.72 -1.26 11.33
N GLN A 118 -9.75 -1.62 10.48
CA GLN A 118 -9.96 -1.86 9.06
C GLN A 118 -10.66 -3.20 8.75
N LEU A 119 -10.64 -4.17 9.68
CA LEU A 119 -11.13 -5.53 9.42
C LEU A 119 -12.65 -5.60 9.25
N LEU A 120 -13.42 -4.89 10.09
CA LEU A 120 -14.88 -4.84 9.97
C LEU A 120 -15.33 -4.16 8.66
N PRO A 121 -14.78 -2.99 8.27
CA PRO A 121 -14.98 -2.42 6.95
C PRO A 121 -14.62 -3.38 5.81
N ALA A 122 -13.52 -4.13 5.89
CA ALA A 122 -13.15 -5.12 4.88
C ALA A 122 -14.23 -6.20 4.70
N CYS A 123 -14.74 -6.75 5.80
CA CYS A 123 -15.87 -7.69 5.77
C CYS A 123 -17.12 -7.07 5.13
N GLY A 124 -17.39 -5.79 5.41
CA GLY A 124 -18.50 -5.05 4.80
C GLY A 124 -18.34 -4.87 3.30
N ILE A 125 -17.14 -4.51 2.83
CA ILE A 125 -16.82 -4.40 1.39
C ILE A 125 -17.01 -5.75 0.71
N ALA A 126 -16.48 -6.83 1.29
CA ALA A 126 -16.60 -8.19 0.75
C ALA A 126 -18.06 -8.64 0.67
N TRP A 127 -18.86 -8.30 1.69
CA TRP A 127 -20.29 -8.58 1.67
C TRP A 127 -21.02 -7.78 0.58
N GLY A 128 -20.69 -6.50 0.41
CA GLY A 128 -21.23 -5.67 -0.69
C GLY A 128 -20.93 -6.26 -2.07
N ILE A 129 -19.68 -6.66 -2.31
CA ILE A 129 -19.26 -7.33 -3.56
C ILE A 129 -20.07 -8.61 -3.80
N LYS A 130 -20.30 -9.41 -2.76
CA LYS A 130 -21.11 -10.63 -2.85
C LYS A 130 -22.57 -10.32 -3.19
N LEU A 131 -23.16 -9.28 -2.60
CA LEU A 131 -24.54 -8.87 -2.89
C LEU A 131 -24.71 -8.35 -4.32
N ASP A 132 -23.66 -7.71 -4.87
CA ASP A 132 -23.60 -7.28 -6.26
C ASP A 132 -23.43 -8.44 -7.26
N GLY A 133 -23.26 -9.68 -6.79
CA GLY A 133 -23.01 -10.85 -7.63
C GLY A 133 -21.62 -10.85 -8.31
N LYS A 134 -20.70 -10.04 -7.80
CA LYS A 134 -19.32 -9.91 -8.31
C LYS A 134 -18.40 -10.97 -7.71
N ARG A 135 -17.27 -11.23 -8.37
CA ARG A 135 -16.27 -12.24 -7.96
C ARG A 135 -15.02 -11.64 -7.32
N ASN A 136 -15.00 -10.32 -7.15
CA ASN A 136 -13.86 -9.59 -6.57
C ASN A 136 -13.57 -10.06 -5.14
N LEU A 137 -12.31 -9.92 -4.74
CA LEU A 137 -11.81 -10.22 -3.41
C LEU A 137 -11.53 -8.93 -2.64
N VAL A 138 -11.37 -9.08 -1.33
CA VAL A 138 -10.96 -8.03 -0.38
C VAL A 138 -9.85 -8.58 0.49
#